data_AF-A0A382IC30-F1
#
_entry.id   AF-A0A382IC30-F1
#
_cell.length_a   1.000
_cell.length_b   1.000
_cell.length_c   1.000
_cell.angle_alpha   90.00
_cell.angle_beta   90.00
_cell.angle_gamma   90.00
#
_symmetry.space_group_name_H-M   'P 1'
#
loop_
_entity.id
_entity.type
_entity.pdbx_description
1 polymer ?
#
loop_
_entity_poly.entity_id
_entity_poly.type
_entity_poly.pdbx_seq_one_letter_code
_entity_poly.pdbx_strand_id
1 'polypeptide(L)'
;MRITRETYADIYGPTVGDKVRLADTELFIEVEKDYTVYGDESKFGGGKTLRDGMGQSPNATRSDGALDLVITNALILDHWGIVKADIGIRDGRIIGIGKSGNPNLMDGVSAEMIVGAGTEVIAGEGMIVTAGGIDAHIHFICPQQINEALASGITTMIGGGTGPATGTNATTCTPGVWNISRMLETVEGFPINFGFLGKGNSSFPDPLREQVEAGAIGLKLHEDWGTTPAAIDNCLSVAEEYDVQVAIHTDTLNESGFVEDSIAAFKGRTIHTYHTEGAGGG
;
A
#
# COMPACT_ATOMS: atom_id res chain seq x y z
N MET A 1 14.48 -38.34 8.24
CA MET A 1 13.34 -38.56 7.33
C MET A 1 13.51 -37.63 6.13
N ARG A 2 12.95 -37.94 4.95
CA ARG A 2 12.95 -37.03 3.78
C ARG A 2 11.53 -36.99 3.20
N ILE A 3 11.13 -35.85 2.66
CA ILE A 3 9.86 -35.62 1.99
C ILE A 3 10.14 -35.21 0.54
N THR A 4 9.25 -35.56 -0.39
CA THR A 4 9.36 -35.11 -1.79
C THR A 4 9.00 -33.62 -1.88
N ARG A 5 9.54 -32.93 -2.89
CA ARG A 5 9.25 -31.50 -3.14
C ARG A 5 7.76 -31.22 -3.33
N GLU A 6 7.09 -32.06 -4.13
CA GLU A 6 5.64 -31.96 -4.38
C GLU A 6 4.84 -32.06 -3.08
N THR A 7 5.06 -33.09 -2.27
CA THR A 7 4.35 -33.25 -0.99
C THR A 7 4.71 -32.14 0.02
N TYR A 8 5.93 -31.62 -0.01
CA TYR A 8 6.29 -30.46 0.82
C TYR A 8 5.48 -29.22 0.39
N ALA A 9 5.44 -28.93 -0.91
CA ALA A 9 4.71 -27.79 -1.45
C ALA A 9 3.19 -27.89 -1.18
N ASP A 10 2.62 -29.09 -1.25
CA ASP A 10 1.19 -29.30 -0.94
C ASP A 10 0.84 -29.03 0.54
N ILE A 11 1.79 -29.24 1.46
CA ILE A 11 1.56 -29.10 2.90
C ILE A 11 1.92 -27.70 3.40
N TYR A 12 3.04 -27.14 2.93
CA TYR A 12 3.64 -25.92 3.47
C TYR A 12 3.74 -24.81 2.42
N GLY A 13 3.35 -25.03 1.18
CA GLY A 13 3.64 -24.12 0.06
C GLY A 13 5.07 -24.28 -0.47
N PRO A 14 5.40 -23.60 -1.59
CA PRO A 14 6.68 -23.75 -2.27
C PRO A 14 7.86 -23.29 -1.40
N THR A 15 9.06 -23.78 -1.73
CA THR A 15 10.34 -23.40 -1.08
C THR A 15 11.42 -23.13 -2.12
N VAL A 16 12.65 -22.80 -1.69
CA VAL A 16 13.75 -22.30 -2.54
C VAL A 16 13.90 -23.07 -3.85
N GLY A 17 13.80 -22.36 -4.97
CA GLY A 17 13.91 -22.89 -6.35
C GLY A 17 12.61 -23.43 -6.96
N ASP A 18 11.53 -23.57 -6.19
CA ASP A 18 10.21 -23.88 -6.74
C ASP A 18 9.67 -22.66 -7.49
N LYS A 19 8.83 -22.91 -8.51
CA LYS A 19 8.21 -21.86 -9.34
C LYS A 19 6.70 -21.89 -9.24
N VAL A 20 6.10 -20.71 -9.20
CA VAL A 20 4.64 -20.53 -9.20
C VAL A 20 4.23 -19.67 -10.39
N ARG A 21 3.25 -20.15 -11.17
CA ARG A 21 2.64 -19.39 -12.26
C ARG A 21 1.72 -18.32 -11.68
N LEU A 22 1.82 -17.09 -12.16
CA LEU A 22 0.91 -16.03 -11.76
C LEU A 22 -0.38 -16.12 -12.57
N ALA A 23 -1.46 -16.55 -11.91
CA ALA A 23 -2.77 -16.78 -12.52
C ALA A 23 -2.67 -17.64 -13.80
N ASP A 24 -3.29 -17.20 -14.89
CA ASP A 24 -3.24 -17.82 -16.22
C ASP A 24 -2.20 -17.17 -17.15
N THR A 25 -1.32 -16.33 -16.63
CA THR A 25 -0.25 -15.65 -17.41
C THR A 25 0.93 -16.58 -17.70
N GLU A 26 1.84 -16.20 -18.59
CA GLU A 26 3.13 -16.91 -18.80
C GLU A 26 4.25 -16.40 -17.87
N LEU A 27 3.89 -15.74 -16.75
CA LEU A 27 4.83 -15.28 -15.74
C LEU A 27 4.98 -16.32 -14.64
N PHE A 28 6.24 -16.61 -14.29
CA PHE A 28 6.60 -17.55 -13.23
C PHE A 28 7.54 -16.87 -12.25
N ILE A 29 7.15 -16.89 -10.98
CA ILE A 29 8.00 -16.41 -9.87
C ILE A 29 8.73 -17.58 -9.23
N GLU A 30 10.00 -17.41 -8.89
CA GLU A 30 10.83 -18.43 -8.24
C GLU A 30 11.11 -18.03 -6.79
N VAL A 31 11.02 -18.97 -5.86
CA VAL A 31 11.33 -18.70 -4.44
C VAL A 31 12.85 -18.50 -4.29
N GLU A 32 13.26 -17.28 -3.95
CA GLU A 32 14.68 -16.89 -3.85
C GLU A 32 15.29 -17.29 -2.50
N LYS A 33 14.48 -17.25 -1.44
CA LYS A 33 14.88 -17.57 -0.07
C LYS A 33 13.71 -18.13 0.72
N ASP A 34 14.00 -19.08 1.61
CA ASP A 34 13.06 -19.58 2.61
C ASP A 34 13.66 -19.34 4.00
N TYR A 35 12.88 -18.72 4.87
CA TYR A 35 13.27 -18.38 6.24
C TYR A 35 12.97 -19.50 7.24
N THR A 36 12.29 -20.57 6.82
CA THR A 36 11.98 -21.69 7.70
C THR A 36 13.23 -22.48 8.09
N VAL A 37 13.08 -23.32 9.12
CA VAL A 37 13.97 -24.44 9.40
C VAL A 37 13.20 -25.71 9.07
N TYR A 38 13.67 -26.49 8.09
CA TYR A 38 12.92 -27.65 7.61
C TYR A 38 12.66 -28.67 8.71
N GLY A 39 11.38 -28.95 8.97
CA GLY A 39 10.89 -29.80 10.06
C GLY A 39 10.26 -29.03 11.22
N ASP A 40 10.49 -27.72 11.31
CA ASP A 40 9.97 -26.80 12.33
C ASP A 40 9.05 -25.74 11.69
N GLU A 41 8.30 -26.10 10.65
CA GLU A 41 7.31 -25.22 10.04
C GLU A 41 6.14 -24.94 11.00
N SER A 42 5.77 -23.67 11.12
CA SER A 42 4.59 -23.25 11.87
C SER A 42 3.32 -23.60 11.10
N LYS A 43 2.43 -24.39 11.68
CA LYS A 43 1.16 -24.80 11.09
C LYS A 43 0.11 -24.97 12.17
N PHE A 44 -1.05 -24.33 11.97
CA PHE A 44 -2.19 -24.42 12.88
C PHE A 44 -3.18 -25.50 12.43
N GLY A 45 -3.93 -26.06 13.39
CA GLY A 45 -4.98 -27.05 13.17
C GLY A 45 -4.93 -28.25 14.13
N GLY A 46 -5.92 -29.14 14.02
CA GLY A 46 -6.02 -30.34 14.86
C GLY A 46 -4.77 -31.22 14.77
N GLY A 47 -4.04 -31.35 15.89
CA GLY A 47 -2.81 -32.13 15.97
C GLY A 47 -1.60 -31.56 15.22
N LYS A 48 -1.59 -30.25 14.89
CA LYS A 48 -0.49 -29.58 14.17
C LYS A 48 0.57 -28.99 15.13
N THR A 49 1.47 -28.14 14.63
CA THR A 49 2.66 -27.69 15.37
C THR A 49 2.36 -26.56 16.35
N LEU A 50 1.47 -25.62 15.99
CA LEU A 50 1.07 -24.51 16.86
C LEU A 50 0.03 -24.97 17.90
N ARG A 51 0.52 -25.58 18.97
CA ARG A 51 -0.25 -26.03 20.14
C ARG A 51 0.50 -25.69 21.43
N ASP A 52 -0.24 -25.57 22.52
CA ASP A 52 0.30 -25.26 23.85
C ASP A 52 1.47 -26.18 24.22
N GLY A 53 2.58 -25.57 24.64
CA GLY A 53 3.82 -26.26 24.99
C GLY A 53 4.58 -26.85 23.80
N MET A 54 4.18 -26.56 22.56
CA MET A 54 4.85 -27.00 21.33
C MET A 54 5.32 -25.77 20.54
N GLY A 55 4.85 -25.56 19.31
CA GLY A 55 5.15 -24.35 18.54
C GLY A 55 4.45 -23.09 19.07
N GLN A 56 3.42 -23.23 19.91
CA GLN A 56 2.92 -22.13 20.73
C GLN A 56 3.64 -22.16 22.09
N SER A 57 4.28 -21.05 22.42
CA SER A 57 4.93 -20.89 23.72
C SER A 57 3.89 -20.83 24.85
N PRO A 58 4.02 -21.67 25.90
CA PRO A 58 3.06 -21.72 27.01
C PRO A 58 3.24 -20.56 28.00
N ASN A 59 4.39 -19.88 27.98
CA ASN A 59 4.74 -18.84 28.95
C ASN A 59 4.93 -17.45 28.35
N ALA A 60 5.02 -17.32 27.03
CA ALA A 60 5.18 -16.01 26.40
C ALA A 60 3.90 -15.19 26.55
N THR A 61 4.01 -14.05 27.24
CA THR A 61 2.91 -13.10 27.31
C THR A 61 2.97 -12.12 26.15
N ARG A 62 1.84 -11.47 25.87
CA ARG A 62 1.82 -10.33 24.93
C ARG A 62 2.79 -9.23 25.36
N SER A 63 2.85 -8.90 26.65
CA SER A 63 3.79 -7.90 27.17
C SER A 63 5.26 -8.26 26.94
N ASP A 64 5.58 -9.56 26.87
CA ASP A 64 6.95 -10.05 26.65
C ASP A 64 7.33 -10.15 25.17
N GLY A 65 6.46 -9.75 24.24
CA GLY A 65 6.77 -9.74 22.81
C GLY A 65 5.98 -10.74 21.95
N ALA A 66 5.06 -11.52 22.52
CA ALA A 66 4.23 -12.43 21.71
C ALA A 66 3.41 -11.66 20.66
N LEU A 67 3.26 -12.28 19.49
CA LEU A 67 2.53 -11.72 18.35
C LEU A 67 1.02 -11.57 18.64
N ASP A 68 0.38 -10.59 18.03
CA ASP A 68 -1.09 -10.52 17.99
C ASP A 68 -1.64 -11.44 16.90
N LEU A 69 -0.93 -11.52 15.76
CA LEU A 69 -1.28 -12.34 14.60
C LEU A 69 -0.01 -12.84 13.92
N VAL A 70 -0.04 -14.08 13.41
CA VAL A 70 0.96 -14.61 12.49
C VAL A 70 0.31 -15.11 11.20
N ILE A 71 0.88 -14.75 10.05
CA ILE A 71 0.58 -15.40 8.77
C ILE A 71 1.67 -16.45 8.54
N THR A 72 1.30 -17.73 8.54
CA THR A 72 2.27 -18.83 8.43
C THR A 72 2.58 -19.15 6.98
N ASN A 73 3.84 -19.46 6.66
CA ASN A 73 4.26 -20.04 5.40
C ASN A 73 3.85 -19.25 4.13
N ALA A 74 3.87 -17.92 4.18
CA ALA A 74 3.51 -17.08 3.05
C ALA A 74 4.58 -17.08 1.96
N LEU A 75 4.18 -17.22 0.68
CA LEU A 75 5.03 -16.80 -0.44
C LEU A 75 4.87 -15.29 -0.63
N ILE A 76 5.85 -14.53 -0.16
CA ILE A 76 5.87 -13.07 -0.24
C ILE A 76 6.39 -12.66 -1.62
N LEU A 77 5.63 -11.83 -2.31
CA LEU A 77 6.05 -11.14 -3.52
C LEU A 77 6.09 -9.64 -3.21
N ASP A 78 7.29 -9.07 -3.15
CA ASP A 78 7.50 -7.64 -2.91
C ASP A 78 8.70 -7.11 -3.69
N HIS A 79 8.87 -5.79 -3.75
CA HIS A 79 9.91 -5.14 -4.54
C HIS A 79 11.35 -5.51 -4.13
N TRP A 80 11.54 -5.95 -2.88
CA TRP A 80 12.84 -6.36 -2.35
C TRP A 80 13.14 -7.85 -2.51
N GLY A 81 12.16 -8.67 -2.91
CA GLY A 81 12.38 -10.09 -3.17
C GLY A 81 11.13 -10.95 -3.22
N ILE A 82 11.34 -12.21 -3.65
CA ILE A 82 10.32 -13.27 -3.72
C ILE A 82 10.71 -14.37 -2.73
N VAL A 83 10.17 -14.31 -1.51
CA VAL A 83 10.65 -15.14 -0.40
C VAL A 83 9.53 -15.90 0.29
N LYS A 84 9.89 -17.02 0.91
CA LYS A 84 9.03 -17.81 1.78
C LYS A 84 9.31 -17.50 3.24
N ALA A 85 8.31 -17.03 3.98
CA ALA A 85 8.47 -16.67 5.38
C ALA A 85 7.13 -16.69 6.13
N ASP A 86 7.20 -16.73 7.46
CA ASP A 86 6.09 -16.28 8.30
C ASP A 86 6.11 -14.75 8.40
N ILE A 87 4.94 -14.15 8.64
CA ILE A 87 4.78 -12.69 8.86
C ILE A 87 4.17 -12.47 10.24
N GLY A 88 4.89 -11.78 11.12
CA GLY A 88 4.46 -11.45 12.47
C GLY A 88 3.87 -10.04 12.54
N ILE A 89 2.66 -9.94 13.11
CA ILE A 89 1.92 -8.70 13.26
C ILE A 89 1.67 -8.42 14.75
N ARG A 90 1.88 -7.16 15.13
CA ARG A 90 1.62 -6.65 16.47
C ARG A 90 1.20 -5.18 16.41
N ASP A 91 0.21 -4.79 17.20
CA ASP A 91 -0.29 -3.41 17.27
C ASP A 91 -0.65 -2.85 15.87
N GLY A 92 -1.17 -3.71 14.98
CA GLY A 92 -1.53 -3.36 13.60
C GLY A 92 -0.35 -3.12 12.65
N ARG A 93 0.89 -3.48 13.04
CA ARG A 93 2.10 -3.30 12.25
C ARG A 93 2.78 -4.65 11.99
N ILE A 94 3.45 -4.75 10.85
CA ILE A 94 4.40 -5.83 10.58
C ILE A 94 5.63 -5.56 11.45
N ILE A 95 5.95 -6.49 12.34
CA ILE A 95 7.11 -6.38 13.24
C ILE A 95 8.19 -7.40 12.88
N GLY A 96 7.85 -8.49 12.18
CA GLY A 96 8.84 -9.48 11.76
C GLY A 96 8.44 -10.19 10.47
N ILE A 97 9.44 -10.46 9.63
CA ILE A 97 9.36 -11.36 8.48
C ILE A 97 10.49 -12.38 8.67
N GLY A 98 10.14 -13.65 8.83
CA GLY A 98 11.11 -14.65 9.20
C GLY A 98 10.49 -15.98 9.60
N LYS A 99 10.90 -16.51 10.76
CA LYS A 99 10.39 -17.78 11.29
C LYS A 99 9.70 -17.54 12.62
N SER A 100 8.43 -17.92 12.69
CA SER A 100 7.64 -17.89 13.90
C SER A 100 7.75 -19.18 14.72
N GLY A 101 7.23 -19.15 15.94
CA GLY A 101 6.98 -20.34 16.75
C GLY A 101 7.40 -20.16 18.21
N ASN A 102 7.88 -21.24 18.81
CA ASN A 102 8.34 -21.26 20.20
C ASN A 102 9.87 -21.46 20.26
N PRO A 103 10.64 -20.45 20.67
CA PRO A 103 12.10 -20.55 20.70
C PRO A 103 12.63 -21.56 21.72
N ASN A 104 11.79 -22.06 22.64
CA ASN A 104 12.20 -23.09 23.60
C ASN A 104 12.32 -24.50 22.97
N LEU A 105 11.69 -24.73 21.82
CA LEU A 105 11.58 -26.06 21.21
C LEU A 105 11.87 -26.11 19.70
N MET A 106 11.80 -24.97 19.02
CA MET A 106 12.01 -24.87 17.59
C MET A 106 13.27 -24.07 17.30
N ASP A 107 14.07 -24.54 16.35
CA ASP A 107 15.27 -23.85 15.93
C ASP A 107 14.93 -22.63 15.05
N GLY A 108 15.79 -21.61 15.09
CA GLY A 108 15.73 -20.46 14.17
C GLY A 108 14.55 -19.51 14.35
N VAL A 109 13.74 -19.64 15.40
CA VAL A 109 12.63 -18.71 15.69
C VAL A 109 13.18 -17.30 15.86
N SER A 110 12.63 -16.36 15.09
CA SER A 110 13.03 -14.95 15.16
C SER A 110 12.60 -14.35 16.50
N ALA A 111 13.45 -13.52 17.11
CA ALA A 111 13.25 -13.02 18.48
C ALA A 111 11.90 -12.31 18.69
N GLU A 112 11.40 -11.64 17.65
CA GLU A 112 10.14 -10.89 17.70
C GLU A 112 8.93 -11.71 17.20
N MET A 113 9.11 -12.97 16.83
CA MET A 113 8.07 -13.79 16.18
C MET A 113 7.58 -14.95 17.05
N ILE A 114 7.52 -14.71 18.35
CA ILE A 114 7.05 -15.73 19.30
C ILE A 114 5.52 -15.87 19.19
N VAL A 115 5.07 -17.09 18.95
CA VAL A 115 3.64 -17.44 18.99
C VAL A 115 3.27 -17.75 20.44
N GLY A 116 2.39 -16.95 21.03
CA GLY A 116 1.91 -17.12 22.40
C GLY A 116 0.41 -17.42 22.45
N ALA A 117 -0.16 -17.48 23.65
CA ALA A 117 -1.58 -17.79 23.85
C ALA A 117 -2.55 -16.73 23.27
N GLY A 118 -2.07 -15.51 23.03
CA GLY A 118 -2.86 -14.42 22.44
C GLY A 118 -2.66 -14.22 20.93
N THR A 119 -1.87 -15.07 20.28
CA THR A 119 -1.55 -14.96 18.86
C THR A 119 -2.62 -15.64 18.01
N GLU A 120 -3.28 -14.90 17.13
CA GLU A 120 -4.13 -15.48 16.08
C GLU A 120 -3.27 -16.01 14.92
N VAL A 121 -3.80 -16.93 14.13
CA VAL A 121 -3.11 -17.55 12.99
C VAL A 121 -3.93 -17.44 11.71
N ILE A 122 -3.30 -16.92 10.65
CA ILE A 122 -3.76 -17.03 9.26
C ILE A 122 -2.84 -18.00 8.52
N ALA A 123 -3.41 -19.01 7.87
CA ALA A 123 -2.66 -19.95 7.05
C ALA A 123 -2.31 -19.32 5.69
N GLY A 124 -1.03 -19.03 5.47
CA GLY A 124 -0.49 -18.52 4.20
C GLY A 124 0.14 -19.59 3.31
N GLU A 125 0.24 -20.84 3.76
CA GLU A 125 0.72 -21.95 2.94
C GLU A 125 -0.08 -22.08 1.63
N GLY A 126 0.63 -22.07 0.50
CA GLY A 126 0.04 -22.14 -0.84
C GLY A 126 -0.54 -20.82 -1.34
N MET A 127 -0.49 -19.75 -0.54
CA MET A 127 -0.95 -18.41 -0.91
C MET A 127 0.23 -17.50 -1.26
N ILE A 128 -0.01 -16.55 -2.17
CA ILE A 128 0.88 -15.41 -2.41
C ILE A 128 0.40 -14.26 -1.52
N VAL A 129 1.33 -13.61 -0.84
CA VAL A 129 1.06 -12.42 -0.02
C VAL A 129 1.84 -11.23 -0.59
N THR A 130 1.15 -10.11 -0.78
CA THR A 130 1.73 -8.86 -1.26
C THR A 130 1.40 -7.73 -0.29
N ALA A 131 2.08 -6.60 -0.43
CA ALA A 131 1.55 -5.34 0.09
C ALA A 131 0.19 -5.02 -0.56
N GLY A 132 -0.64 -4.25 0.15
CA GLY A 132 -1.87 -3.71 -0.43
C GLY A 132 -1.54 -2.63 -1.48
N GLY A 133 -2.31 -2.60 -2.55
CA GLY A 133 -2.16 -1.62 -3.61
C GLY A 133 -2.40 -0.19 -3.12
N ILE A 134 -1.61 0.75 -3.65
CA ILE A 134 -1.78 2.19 -3.46
C ILE A 134 -2.19 2.77 -4.80
N ASP A 135 -3.46 3.15 -4.94
CA ASP A 135 -3.94 3.88 -6.11
C ASP A 135 -3.84 5.37 -5.83
N ALA A 136 -2.99 6.05 -6.61
CA ALA A 136 -2.69 7.45 -6.43
C ALA A 136 -3.47 8.38 -7.38
N HIS A 137 -4.41 7.89 -8.19
CA HIS A 137 -5.19 8.73 -9.11
C HIS A 137 -6.70 8.48 -8.97
N ILE A 138 -7.23 8.69 -7.76
CA ILE A 138 -8.63 8.44 -7.44
C ILE A 138 -9.49 9.70 -7.58
N HIS A 139 -10.55 9.62 -8.38
CA HIS A 139 -11.65 10.57 -8.32
C HIS A 139 -12.67 10.08 -7.29
N PHE A 140 -12.92 10.84 -6.23
CA PHE A 140 -13.91 10.46 -5.22
C PHE A 140 -15.34 10.81 -5.67
N ILE A 141 -15.81 10.11 -6.70
CA ILE A 141 -17.12 10.31 -7.36
C ILE A 141 -18.24 9.62 -6.59
N CYS A 142 -18.01 8.38 -6.15
CA CYS A 142 -19.02 7.60 -5.43
C CYS A 142 -18.36 6.67 -4.39
N PRO A 143 -19.02 6.40 -3.25
CA PRO A 143 -18.44 5.54 -2.21
C PRO A 143 -18.35 4.06 -2.63
N GLN A 144 -19.13 3.62 -3.61
CA GLN A 144 -19.14 2.23 -4.08
C GLN A 144 -17.78 1.77 -4.62
N GLN A 145 -16.98 2.70 -5.17
CA GLN A 145 -15.65 2.41 -5.69
C GLN A 145 -14.68 1.85 -4.62
N ILE A 146 -14.95 2.07 -3.34
CA ILE A 146 -14.15 1.52 -2.23
C ILE A 146 -14.24 -0.01 -2.22
N ASN A 147 -15.43 -0.57 -2.48
CA ASN A 147 -15.61 -2.03 -2.52
C ASN A 147 -14.85 -2.64 -3.70
N GLU A 148 -14.88 -1.98 -4.86
CA GLU A 148 -14.14 -2.43 -6.05
C GLU A 148 -12.63 -2.36 -5.81
N ALA A 149 -12.14 -1.29 -5.19
CA ALA A 149 -10.74 -1.13 -4.81
C ALA A 149 -10.28 -2.25 -3.87
N LEU A 150 -11.03 -2.52 -2.80
CA LEU A 150 -10.72 -3.60 -1.86
C LEU A 150 -10.75 -4.98 -2.54
N ALA A 151 -11.72 -5.23 -3.43
CA ALA A 151 -11.84 -6.49 -4.16
C ALA A 151 -10.66 -6.74 -5.10
N SER A 152 -10.03 -5.68 -5.62
CA SER A 152 -8.80 -5.77 -6.43
C SER A 152 -7.51 -5.70 -5.62
N GLY A 153 -7.57 -5.68 -4.28
CA GLY A 153 -6.40 -5.63 -3.40
C GLY A 153 -5.81 -4.24 -3.16
N ILE A 154 -6.51 -3.16 -3.51
CA ILE A 154 -6.13 -1.78 -3.17
C ILE A 154 -6.54 -1.51 -1.72
N THR A 155 -5.60 -1.00 -0.92
CA THR A 155 -5.82 -0.66 0.50
C THR A 155 -5.60 0.81 0.80
N THR A 156 -5.15 1.60 -0.19
CA THR A 156 -4.94 3.04 -0.06
C THR A 156 -5.40 3.76 -1.32
N MET A 157 -6.25 4.78 -1.14
CA MET A 157 -6.83 5.58 -2.20
C MET A 157 -6.40 7.04 -2.04
N ILE A 158 -5.61 7.57 -2.97
CA ILE A 158 -5.15 8.96 -2.98
C ILE A 158 -5.71 9.68 -4.21
N GLY A 159 -6.26 10.87 -4.01
CA GLY A 159 -6.84 11.66 -5.08
C GLY A 159 -7.75 12.76 -4.54
N GLY A 160 -8.86 13.08 -5.19
CA GLY A 160 -9.72 14.19 -4.74
C GLY A 160 -11.14 14.12 -5.30
N GLY A 161 -12.06 14.82 -4.66
CA GLY A 161 -13.46 14.86 -5.06
C GLY A 161 -14.44 15.11 -3.93
N THR A 162 -15.66 15.48 -4.30
CA THR A 162 -16.78 15.74 -3.38
C THR A 162 -18.06 15.03 -3.82
N GLY A 163 -17.95 13.81 -4.37
CA GLY A 163 -19.06 13.10 -5.02
C GLY A 163 -19.22 13.48 -6.49
N PRO A 164 -20.39 13.20 -7.12
CA PRO A 164 -20.59 13.28 -8.57
C PRO A 164 -20.77 14.70 -9.12
N ALA A 165 -20.06 15.67 -8.55
CA ALA A 165 -19.99 17.04 -9.05
C ALA A 165 -19.13 17.11 -10.31
N THR A 166 -19.46 18.02 -11.23
CA THR A 166 -18.74 18.19 -12.50
C THR A 166 -17.22 18.32 -12.31
N GLY A 167 -16.79 19.10 -11.32
CA GLY A 167 -15.36 19.26 -11.00
C GLY A 167 -14.68 17.96 -10.56
N THR A 168 -15.36 17.13 -9.77
CA THR A 168 -14.83 15.81 -9.35
C THR A 168 -14.79 14.83 -10.51
N ASN A 169 -15.82 14.84 -11.36
CA ASN A 169 -15.88 13.94 -12.53
C ASN A 169 -14.75 14.22 -13.52
N ALA A 170 -14.22 15.45 -13.51
CA ALA A 170 -13.09 15.87 -14.34
C ALA A 170 -11.74 15.79 -13.62
N THR A 171 -11.68 16.12 -12.32
CA THR A 171 -10.42 16.40 -11.62
C THR A 171 -10.35 15.74 -10.25
N THR A 172 -9.19 15.19 -9.89
CA THR A 172 -8.91 14.68 -8.54
C THR A 172 -8.63 15.81 -7.55
N CYS A 173 -9.58 16.73 -7.39
CA CYS A 173 -9.47 17.89 -6.52
C CYS A 173 -10.59 17.87 -5.46
N THR A 174 -10.23 18.03 -4.19
CA THR A 174 -11.15 18.38 -3.10
C THR A 174 -10.91 19.86 -2.75
N PRO A 175 -11.65 20.81 -3.35
CA PRO A 175 -11.23 22.21 -3.37
C PRO A 175 -11.61 22.98 -2.10
N GLY A 176 -10.63 23.60 -1.45
CA GLY A 176 -10.83 24.53 -0.34
C GLY A 176 -11.11 23.86 1.01
N VAL A 177 -10.92 24.65 2.07
CA VAL A 177 -10.97 24.19 3.48
C VAL A 177 -12.23 23.39 3.79
N TRP A 178 -13.40 23.93 3.45
CA TRP A 178 -14.68 23.32 3.82
C TRP A 178 -14.88 21.93 3.20
N ASN A 179 -14.59 21.77 1.90
CA ASN A 179 -14.78 20.49 1.23
C ASN A 179 -13.80 19.43 1.75
N ILE A 180 -12.55 19.83 2.03
CA ILE A 180 -11.55 18.93 2.63
C ILE A 180 -12.05 18.44 3.99
N SER A 181 -12.52 19.34 4.86
CA SER A 181 -13.07 18.93 6.16
C SER A 181 -14.27 17.97 6.04
N ARG A 182 -15.19 18.19 5.09
CA ARG A 182 -16.33 17.29 4.86
C ARG A 182 -15.90 15.91 4.36
N MET A 183 -14.89 15.85 3.50
CA MET A 183 -14.38 14.58 3.00
C MET A 183 -13.63 13.79 4.07
N LEU A 184 -12.85 14.48 4.92
CA LEU A 184 -12.21 13.88 6.09
C LEU A 184 -13.25 13.28 7.07
N GLU A 185 -14.34 14.00 7.36
CA GLU A 185 -15.44 13.47 8.18
C GLU A 185 -16.13 12.25 7.54
N THR A 186 -16.24 12.23 6.20
CA THR A 186 -16.89 11.15 5.47
C THR A 186 -16.10 9.84 5.56
N VAL A 187 -14.77 9.92 5.54
CA VAL A 187 -13.92 8.71 5.50
C VAL A 187 -13.78 7.97 6.82
N GLU A 188 -14.16 8.59 7.94
CA GLU A 188 -14.22 7.94 9.26
C GLU A 188 -15.10 6.66 9.26
N GLY A 189 -16.02 6.54 8.30
CA GLY A 189 -16.90 5.38 8.16
C GLY A 189 -16.31 4.20 7.38
N PHE A 190 -15.09 4.28 6.85
CA PHE A 190 -14.56 3.29 5.91
C PHE A 190 -13.21 2.68 6.35
N PRO A 191 -13.05 1.34 6.28
CA PRO A 191 -11.83 0.65 6.71
C PRO A 191 -10.79 0.59 5.58
N ILE A 192 -10.39 1.75 5.03
CA ILE A 192 -9.35 1.88 4.01
C ILE A 192 -8.57 3.18 4.22
N ASN A 193 -7.32 3.25 3.75
CA ASN A 193 -6.54 4.48 3.87
C ASN A 193 -6.94 5.49 2.79
N PHE A 194 -7.01 6.77 3.15
CA PHE A 194 -7.32 7.86 2.24
C PHE A 194 -6.25 8.95 2.24
N GLY A 195 -6.07 9.58 1.09
CA GLY A 195 -5.32 10.82 0.94
C GLY A 195 -6.05 11.78 0.01
N PHE A 196 -6.31 13.01 0.46
CA PHE A 196 -7.00 14.02 -0.33
C PHE A 196 -6.03 15.05 -0.92
N LEU A 197 -6.22 15.35 -2.20
CA LEU A 197 -5.50 16.38 -2.94
C LEU A 197 -6.36 17.63 -3.02
N GLY A 198 -5.78 18.77 -2.66
CA GLY A 198 -6.36 20.08 -2.91
C GLY A 198 -6.24 20.49 -4.38
N LYS A 199 -6.85 21.61 -4.75
CA LYS A 199 -6.69 22.20 -6.08
C LYS A 199 -5.39 23.03 -6.11
N GLY A 200 -4.48 22.69 -7.02
CA GLY A 200 -3.19 23.38 -7.21
C GLY A 200 -3.22 24.60 -8.13
N ASN A 201 -4.33 24.82 -8.86
CA ASN A 201 -4.45 25.90 -9.84
C ASN A 201 -4.72 27.27 -9.17
N SER A 202 -3.66 27.98 -8.81
CA SER A 202 -3.69 29.38 -8.34
C SER A 202 -2.36 30.06 -8.65
N SER A 203 -2.39 31.36 -8.98
CA SER A 203 -1.17 32.17 -9.16
C SER A 203 -0.66 32.81 -7.87
N PHE A 204 -1.41 32.70 -6.77
CA PHE A 204 -1.02 33.16 -5.44
C PHE A 204 -0.97 32.00 -4.45
N PRO A 205 -0.06 32.02 -3.46
CA PRO A 205 0.20 30.86 -2.62
C PRO A 205 -0.86 30.63 -1.55
N ASP A 206 -1.43 31.68 -0.96
CA ASP A 206 -2.31 31.56 0.22
C ASP A 206 -3.56 30.67 -0.01
N PRO A 207 -4.24 30.72 -1.17
CA PRO A 207 -5.32 29.78 -1.48
C PRO A 207 -4.89 28.30 -1.55
N LEU A 208 -3.61 28.02 -1.80
CA LEU A 208 -3.08 26.65 -1.79
C LEU A 208 -2.67 26.24 -0.38
N ARG A 209 -2.05 27.14 0.37
CA ARG A 209 -1.64 26.93 1.78
C ARG A 209 -2.82 26.53 2.65
N GLU A 210 -3.93 27.26 2.59
CA GLU A 210 -5.11 26.96 3.42
C GLU A 210 -5.68 25.55 3.15
N GLN A 211 -5.50 25.00 1.95
CA GLN A 211 -5.95 23.65 1.62
C GLN A 211 -5.05 22.59 2.26
N VAL A 212 -3.74 22.79 2.25
CA VAL A 212 -2.79 21.89 2.91
C VAL A 212 -3.00 21.95 4.43
N GLU A 213 -3.16 23.14 5.00
CA GLU A 213 -3.46 23.34 6.42
C GLU A 213 -4.81 22.72 6.84
N ALA A 214 -5.77 22.63 5.93
CA ALA A 214 -7.05 21.95 6.16
C ALA A 214 -6.95 20.41 6.15
N GLY A 215 -5.80 19.85 5.74
CA GLY A 215 -5.55 18.41 5.75
C GLY A 215 -5.38 17.75 4.38
N ALA A 216 -5.23 18.52 3.30
CA ALA A 216 -4.80 17.94 2.02
C ALA A 216 -3.35 17.44 2.12
N ILE A 217 -3.08 16.23 1.61
CA ILE A 217 -1.73 15.62 1.63
C ILE A 217 -0.90 15.94 0.38
N GLY A 218 -1.45 16.78 -0.50
CA GLY A 218 -0.89 17.14 -1.80
C GLY A 218 -1.84 18.01 -2.60
N LEU A 219 -1.42 18.40 -3.79
CA LEU A 219 -2.19 19.27 -4.69
C LEU A 219 -2.27 18.67 -6.08
N LYS A 220 -3.39 18.88 -6.77
CA LYS A 220 -3.58 18.51 -8.19
C LYS A 220 -3.63 19.76 -9.06
N LEU A 221 -2.74 19.84 -10.03
CA LEU A 221 -2.83 20.74 -11.18
C LEU A 221 -3.62 20.03 -12.30
N HIS A 222 -4.64 20.71 -12.84
CA HIS A 222 -5.45 20.16 -13.93
C HIS A 222 -5.78 21.20 -15.00
N GLU A 223 -5.79 20.80 -16.27
CA GLU A 223 -6.00 21.72 -17.41
C GLU A 223 -7.40 22.35 -17.39
N ASP A 224 -8.44 21.62 -16.99
CA ASP A 224 -9.80 22.12 -16.76
C ASP A 224 -9.87 23.30 -15.77
N TRP A 225 -8.86 23.43 -14.89
CA TRP A 225 -8.68 24.55 -13.98
C TRP A 225 -7.57 25.51 -14.40
N GLY A 226 -6.89 25.26 -15.53
CA GLY A 226 -5.79 26.02 -16.10
C GLY A 226 -4.43 25.61 -15.54
N THR A 227 -3.76 24.62 -16.16
CA THR A 227 -2.39 24.20 -15.81
C THR A 227 -1.34 25.10 -16.45
N THR A 228 -1.40 26.39 -16.13
CA THR A 228 -0.48 27.40 -16.68
C THR A 228 0.90 27.38 -16.00
N PRO A 229 1.97 27.90 -16.64
CA PRO A 229 3.28 28.04 -16.00
C PRO A 229 3.26 28.75 -14.63
N ALA A 230 2.39 29.76 -14.47
CA ALA A 230 2.24 30.47 -13.20
C ALA A 230 1.61 29.59 -12.10
N ALA A 231 0.58 28.81 -12.45
CA ALA A 231 -0.03 27.85 -11.53
C ALA A 231 0.96 26.75 -11.15
N ILE A 232 1.70 26.21 -12.12
CA ILE A 232 2.75 25.20 -11.90
C ILE A 232 3.80 25.72 -10.91
N ASP A 233 4.37 26.90 -11.18
CA ASP A 233 5.46 27.45 -10.37
C ASP A 233 5.02 27.75 -8.92
N ASN A 234 3.83 28.34 -8.76
CA ASN A 234 3.28 28.66 -7.45
C ASN A 234 2.93 27.38 -6.66
N CYS A 235 2.27 26.40 -7.30
CA CYS A 235 1.90 25.14 -6.66
C CYS A 235 3.12 24.37 -6.17
N LEU A 236 4.17 24.25 -6.99
CA LEU A 236 5.41 23.59 -6.59
C LEU A 236 6.17 24.36 -5.51
N SER A 237 6.05 25.69 -5.45
CA SER A 237 6.65 26.47 -4.36
C SER A 237 5.97 26.21 -3.02
N VAL A 238 4.63 26.09 -3.01
CA VAL A 238 3.86 25.70 -1.81
C VAL A 238 4.14 24.25 -1.41
N ALA A 239 4.31 23.36 -2.38
CA ALA A 239 4.63 21.96 -2.13
C ALA A 239 5.95 21.77 -1.36
N GLU A 240 7.01 22.50 -1.76
CA GLU A 240 8.30 22.49 -1.07
C GLU A 240 8.22 23.11 0.35
N GLU A 241 7.32 24.10 0.55
CA GLU A 241 7.10 24.72 1.86
C GLU A 241 6.45 23.75 2.86
N TYR A 242 5.52 22.91 2.40
CA TYR A 242 4.73 22.01 3.25
C TYR A 242 5.15 20.54 3.19
N ASP A 243 6.17 20.20 2.40
CA ASP A 243 6.63 18.82 2.17
C ASP A 243 5.50 17.89 1.69
N VAL A 244 4.80 18.32 0.64
CA VAL A 244 3.69 17.56 0.02
C VAL A 244 3.93 17.33 -1.47
N GLN A 245 3.33 16.29 -2.04
CA GLN A 245 3.46 15.99 -3.46
C GLN A 245 2.51 16.84 -4.32
N VAL A 246 2.93 17.14 -5.55
CA VAL A 246 2.07 17.73 -6.60
C VAL A 246 1.85 16.71 -7.70
N ALA A 247 0.57 16.41 -7.97
CA ALA A 247 0.16 15.68 -9.16
C ALA A 247 -0.21 16.66 -10.27
N ILE A 248 0.12 16.32 -11.52
CA ILE A 248 -0.16 17.19 -12.67
C ILE A 248 -0.84 16.42 -13.81
N HIS A 249 -1.86 17.07 -14.35
CA HIS A 249 -2.44 16.86 -15.67
C HIS A 249 -2.16 18.13 -16.47
N THR A 250 -1.31 18.02 -17.50
CA THR A 250 -0.73 19.19 -18.19
C THR A 250 -1.68 19.79 -19.23
N ASP A 251 -1.32 20.94 -19.80
CA ASP A 251 -2.11 21.67 -20.80
C ASP A 251 -2.10 20.94 -22.15
N THR A 252 -3.06 20.03 -22.37
CA THR A 252 -3.19 19.25 -23.62
C THR A 252 -3.30 20.15 -24.85
N LEU A 253 -3.94 21.32 -24.68
CA LEU A 253 -4.20 22.27 -25.76
C LEU A 253 -2.92 22.99 -26.21
N ASN A 254 -1.86 22.92 -25.41
CA ASN A 254 -0.67 23.76 -25.53
C ASN A 254 -1.06 25.25 -25.60
N GLU A 255 -2.09 25.66 -24.84
CA GLU A 255 -2.64 27.02 -24.86
C GLU A 255 -1.61 28.02 -24.30
N SER A 256 -1.01 27.66 -23.18
CA SER A 256 -0.06 28.50 -22.43
C SER A 256 1.41 28.21 -22.73
N GLY A 257 1.68 27.16 -23.50
CA GLY A 257 3.01 26.71 -23.90
C GLY A 257 3.01 25.23 -24.30
N PHE A 258 4.11 24.75 -24.87
CA PHE A 258 4.31 23.33 -25.14
C PHE A 258 4.86 22.60 -23.89
N VAL A 259 5.14 21.30 -24.01
CA VAL A 259 5.67 20.49 -22.92
C VAL A 259 6.99 21.05 -22.35
N GLU A 260 7.85 21.62 -23.19
CA GLU A 260 9.09 22.28 -22.76
C GLU A 260 8.84 23.47 -21.83
N ASP A 261 7.75 24.21 -22.02
CA ASP A 261 7.39 25.35 -21.18
C ASP A 261 6.87 24.89 -19.81
N SER A 262 6.09 23.80 -19.79
CA SER A 262 5.67 23.15 -18.54
C SER A 262 6.87 22.60 -17.76
N ILE A 263 7.80 21.91 -18.44
CA ILE A 263 9.04 21.40 -17.83
C ILE A 263 9.90 22.55 -17.29
N ALA A 264 10.02 23.65 -18.03
CA ALA A 264 10.73 24.84 -17.58
C ALA A 264 10.09 25.43 -16.31
N ALA A 265 8.75 25.44 -16.21
CA ALA A 265 8.02 25.89 -15.03
C ALA A 265 8.24 24.97 -13.81
N PHE A 266 8.57 23.69 -13.99
CA PHE A 266 8.93 22.80 -12.88
C PHE A 266 10.21 23.24 -12.17
N LYS A 267 11.16 23.84 -12.89
CA LYS A 267 12.47 24.29 -12.36
C LYS A 267 13.25 23.17 -11.66
N GLY A 268 13.09 21.93 -12.14
CA GLY A 268 13.74 20.75 -11.58
C GLY A 268 13.21 20.26 -10.23
N ARG A 269 12.08 20.81 -9.73
CA ARG A 269 11.41 20.33 -8.52
C ARG A 269 10.66 19.01 -8.79
N THR A 270 10.48 18.23 -7.73
CA THR A 270 9.76 16.95 -7.78
C THR A 270 8.29 17.18 -8.17
N ILE A 271 7.77 16.34 -9.07
CA ILE A 271 6.38 16.35 -9.49
C ILE A 271 5.93 14.95 -9.93
N HIS A 272 4.67 14.61 -9.71
CA HIS A 272 4.06 13.37 -10.18
C HIS A 272 3.22 13.63 -11.44
N THR A 273 3.73 13.23 -12.61
CA THR A 273 2.98 13.29 -13.87
C THR A 273 1.97 12.14 -13.91
N TYR A 274 0.68 12.47 -13.92
CA TYR A 274 -0.35 11.46 -14.18
C TYR A 274 -0.38 11.07 -15.65
N HIS A 275 -0.94 9.89 -15.94
CA HIS A 275 -1.22 9.33 -17.27
C HIS A 275 -0.22 9.80 -18.36
N THR A 276 1.07 9.60 -18.11
CA THR A 276 2.20 10.11 -18.92
C THR A 276 2.14 9.73 -20.40
N GLU A 277 1.36 8.72 -20.77
CA GLU A 277 1.13 8.35 -22.16
C GLU A 277 0.31 9.39 -22.94
N GLY A 278 -0.58 10.13 -22.26
CA GLY A 278 -1.34 11.25 -22.83
C GLY A 278 -2.83 10.97 -23.08
N ALA A 279 -3.29 9.72 -23.15
CA ALA A 279 -4.72 9.43 -23.37
C ALA A 279 -5.65 9.99 -22.28
N GLY A 280 -5.19 10.03 -21.03
CA GLY A 280 -5.90 10.66 -19.91
C GLY A 280 -5.81 12.19 -19.90
N GLY A 281 -4.87 12.76 -20.66
CA GLY A 281 -4.66 14.19 -20.88
C GLY A 281 -3.22 14.65 -20.58
N GLY A 282 -2.77 15.62 -21.37
CA GLY A 282 -1.53 16.39 -21.22
C GLY A 282 -0.24 15.59 -21.26
#